data_AF-A0A4S2GS68-F1
#
_entry.id   AF-A0A4S2GS68-F1
#
_cell.length_a   1.000
_cell.length_b   1.000
_cell.length_c   1.000
_cell.angle_alpha   90.00
_cell.angle_beta   90.00
_cell.angle_gamma   90.00
#
_symmetry.space_group_name_H-M   'P 1'
#
loop_
_entity.id
_entity.type
_entity.pdbx_description
1 polymer ?
#
loop_
_entity_poly.entity_id
_entity_poly.type
_entity_poly.pdbx_seq_one_letter_code
_entity_poly.pdbx_strand_id
1 'polypeptide(L)'
;IIDPATFDLVQKEIERRRPERHKLHRSSPFTAKVICGDCGGYYGRKVWHSNSKHRKYIWRCNQKYEEKTACSTPNLDEAALKAAFVEAFNRMLGDKEQYIARFEEMLPLLADTSKLERQLAEAQNKHSHLMNNLRLYMEENTRQIQDQEKYNRRFSELDTECKKAEEEIEAIQKEILEQSGRKEQIRRCLDELRECGDILDEFDDDLWNSMIESVTVYADKTLEFLFQDGTRIPIQMPKNKKGIN
;
A
#
# COMPACT_ATOMS: atom_id res chain seq x y z
N ILE A 1 -1.57 9.89 -22.23
CA ILE A 1 -2.31 8.73 -21.66
C ILE A 1 -1.25 7.84 -21.02
N ILE A 2 -1.42 7.46 -19.76
CA ILE A 2 -0.51 6.50 -19.07
C ILE A 2 -1.01 5.08 -19.32
N ASP A 3 -0.12 4.10 -19.30
CA ASP A 3 -0.53 2.70 -19.47
C ASP A 3 -1.33 2.21 -18.24
N PRO A 4 -2.18 1.18 -18.42
CA PRO A 4 -3.02 0.66 -17.34
C PRO A 4 -2.21 0.15 -16.13
N ALA A 5 -1.04 -0.44 -16.33
CA ALA A 5 -0.25 -0.99 -15.24
C ALA A 5 0.33 0.11 -14.35
N THR A 6 0.83 1.20 -14.97
CA THR A 6 1.21 2.42 -14.23
C THR A 6 0.03 3.05 -13.51
N PHE A 7 -1.16 3.07 -14.12
CA PHE A 7 -2.37 3.58 -13.48
C PHE A 7 -2.72 2.78 -12.21
N ASP A 8 -2.69 1.45 -12.29
CA ASP A 8 -3.02 0.55 -11.18
C ASP A 8 -2.06 0.73 -9.99
N LEU A 9 -0.75 0.84 -10.26
CA LEU A 9 0.27 1.12 -9.23
C LEU A 9 0.00 2.45 -8.51
N VAL A 10 -0.37 3.50 -9.27
CA VAL A 10 -0.69 4.81 -8.70
C VAL A 10 -1.94 4.74 -7.83
N GLN A 11 -3.00 4.04 -8.26
CA GLN A 11 -4.22 3.87 -7.45
C GLN A 11 -3.93 3.16 -6.13
N LYS A 12 -3.12 2.09 -6.17
CA LYS A 12 -2.70 1.36 -4.97
C LYS A 12 -1.92 2.24 -4.00
N GLU A 13 -0.98 3.04 -4.50
CA GLU A 13 -0.20 3.96 -3.66
C GLU A 13 -1.05 5.11 -3.10
N ILE A 14 -2.06 5.59 -3.84
CA ILE A 14 -3.03 6.57 -3.34
C ILE A 14 -3.84 6.00 -2.16
N GLU A 15 -4.39 4.80 -2.31
CA GLU A 15 -5.22 4.16 -1.28
C GLU A 15 -4.38 3.87 -0.03
N ARG A 16 -3.16 3.34 -0.19
CA ARG A 16 -2.20 3.13 0.90
C ARG A 16 -1.93 4.42 1.69
N ARG A 17 -1.76 5.55 1.00
CA ARG A 17 -1.48 6.86 1.64
C ARG A 17 -2.72 7.50 2.27
N ARG A 18 -3.93 7.07 1.91
CA ARG A 18 -5.19 7.73 2.27
C ARG A 18 -5.39 7.93 3.78
N PRO A 19 -5.16 6.95 4.68
CA PRO A 19 -5.48 7.09 6.10
C PRO A 19 -4.75 8.24 6.81
N GLU A 20 -3.52 8.55 6.40
CA GLU A 20 -2.70 9.60 7.04
C GLU A 20 -2.16 10.63 6.05
N ARG A 21 -2.75 10.78 4.86
CA ARG A 21 -2.22 11.61 3.75
C ARG A 21 -1.83 13.03 4.16
N HIS A 22 -2.59 13.64 5.08
CA HIS A 22 -2.35 14.99 5.58
C HIS A 22 -1.10 15.10 6.48
N LYS A 23 -0.65 13.99 7.09
CA LYS A 23 0.55 13.90 7.93
C LYS A 23 1.81 13.52 7.16
N LEU A 24 1.67 13.19 5.87
CA LEU A 24 2.76 12.73 5.00
C LEU A 24 3.51 13.90 4.34
N HIS A 25 4.85 13.86 4.40
CA HIS A 25 5.69 14.84 3.72
C HIS A 25 5.85 14.47 2.24
N ARG A 26 5.52 15.40 1.33
CA ARG A 26 5.36 15.10 -0.11
C ARG A 26 6.64 14.74 -0.88
N SER A 27 7.83 14.97 -0.33
CA SER A 27 9.08 14.94 -1.10
C SER A 27 10.12 13.91 -0.64
N SER A 28 9.75 12.87 0.12
CA SER A 28 10.73 11.89 0.61
C SER A 28 10.31 10.46 0.30
N PRO A 29 11.24 9.58 -0.14
CA PRO A 29 10.96 8.16 -0.42
C PRO A 29 10.50 7.38 0.83
N PHE A 30 10.95 7.79 2.02
CA PHE A 30 10.59 7.14 3.29
C PHE A 30 9.17 7.41 3.78
N THR A 31 8.49 8.42 3.20
CA THR A 31 7.13 8.79 3.59
C THR A 31 6.18 7.62 3.37
N ALA A 32 5.33 7.31 4.36
CA ALA A 32 4.37 6.19 4.35
C ALA A 32 4.99 4.78 4.27
N LYS A 33 6.32 4.64 4.35
CA LYS A 33 7.01 3.34 4.42
C LYS A 33 7.61 3.06 5.80
N VAL A 34 7.95 4.08 6.59
CA VAL A 34 8.53 3.90 7.93
C VAL A 34 7.46 3.91 9.01
N ILE A 35 7.35 2.82 9.78
CA ILE A 35 6.26 2.52 10.71
C ILE A 35 6.81 2.40 12.14
N CYS A 36 6.06 2.90 13.12
CA CYS A 36 6.36 2.75 14.53
C CYS A 36 5.94 1.37 15.04
N GLY A 37 6.87 0.59 15.58
CA GLY A 37 6.59 -0.71 16.20
C GLY A 37 5.71 -0.64 17.45
N ASP A 38 5.65 0.52 18.13
CA ASP A 38 4.85 0.68 19.34
C ASP A 38 3.36 0.98 19.05
N CYS A 39 3.08 1.84 18.05
CA CYS A 39 1.72 2.34 17.79
C CYS A 39 1.19 2.06 16.38
N GLY A 40 2.01 1.50 15.47
CA GLY A 40 1.64 1.27 14.07
C GLY A 40 1.52 2.53 13.21
N GLY A 41 1.63 3.73 13.78
CA GLY A 41 1.58 5.00 13.04
C GLY A 41 2.84 5.28 12.23
N TYR A 42 2.72 6.13 11.21
CA TYR A 42 3.87 6.48 10.36
C TYR A 42 4.87 7.41 11.08
N TYR A 43 6.13 7.22 10.72
CA TYR A 43 7.16 8.22 10.96
C TYR A 43 7.00 9.40 9.98
N GLY A 44 7.30 10.59 10.47
CA GLY A 44 7.34 11.81 9.67
C GLY A 44 8.65 12.56 9.82
N ARG A 45 9.08 13.20 8.75
CA ARG A 45 10.25 14.08 8.72
C ARG A 45 10.03 15.30 9.61
N LYS A 46 10.98 15.61 10.49
CA LYS A 46 11.02 16.81 11.33
C LYS A 46 12.33 17.55 11.10
N VAL A 47 12.30 18.88 11.22
CA VAL A 47 13.51 19.72 11.14
C VAL A 47 14.03 19.97 12.55
N TRP A 48 15.30 19.68 12.79
CA TRP A 48 16.02 20.08 14.00
C TRP A 48 17.00 21.20 13.66
N HIS A 49 17.20 22.11 14.62
CA HIS A 49 18.05 23.29 14.47
C HIS A 49 17.70 24.15 13.23
N SER A 50 16.40 24.40 13.02
CA SER A 50 15.88 25.06 11.80
C SER A 50 16.52 26.41 11.49
N ASN A 51 16.98 27.14 12.52
CA ASN A 51 17.51 28.51 12.40
C ASN A 51 19.05 28.55 12.45
N SER A 52 19.75 27.42 12.27
CA SER A 52 21.21 27.38 12.33
C SER A 52 21.82 26.67 11.11
N LYS A 53 23.12 26.88 10.90
CA LYS A 53 23.92 26.15 9.91
C LYS A 53 23.98 24.64 10.13
N HIS A 54 23.51 24.15 11.29
CA HIS A 54 23.43 22.73 11.65
C HIS A 54 22.03 22.16 11.48
N ARG A 55 21.19 22.80 10.63
CA ARG A 55 19.87 22.28 10.25
C ARG A 55 20.01 20.82 9.80
N LYS A 56 19.29 19.93 10.46
CA LYS A 56 19.25 18.51 10.10
C LYS A 56 17.82 17.99 10.05
N TYR A 57 17.60 16.98 9.24
CA TYR A 57 16.33 16.29 9.15
C TYR A 57 16.39 14.99 9.95
N ILE A 58 15.37 14.77 10.78
CA ILE A 58 15.19 13.51 11.49
C ILE A 58 13.84 12.92 11.15
N TRP A 59 13.68 11.62 11.32
CA TRP A 59 12.42 10.92 11.24
C TRP A 59 11.95 10.56 12.64
N ARG A 60 10.69 10.84 12.94
CA ARG A 60 10.10 10.55 14.25
C ARG A 60 8.67 10.05 14.07
N CYS A 61 8.27 9.07 14.88
CA CYS A 61 6.87 8.67 14.99
C CYS A 61 5.99 9.93 15.15
N ASN A 62 4.97 10.07 14.29
CA ASN A 62 4.10 11.25 14.33
C ASN A 62 3.26 11.30 15.63
N GLN A 63 2.97 10.15 16.21
CA GLN A 63 2.17 10.00 17.42
C GLN A 63 3.01 9.93 18.71
N LYS A 64 4.35 10.13 18.63
CA LYS A 64 5.30 9.90 19.74
C LYS A 64 4.93 10.60 21.06
N TYR A 65 4.29 11.77 20.97
CA TYR A 65 3.93 12.61 22.11
C TYR A 65 2.42 12.84 22.21
N GLU A 66 1.60 12.06 21.51
CA GLU A 66 0.15 12.11 21.72
C GLU A 66 -0.17 11.51 23.10
N GLU A 67 -1.08 12.14 23.84
CA GLU A 67 -1.34 11.85 25.27
C GLU A 67 -1.69 10.38 25.55
N LYS A 68 -2.22 9.66 24.56
CA LYS A 68 -2.63 8.26 24.67
C LYS A 68 -1.53 7.24 24.29
N THR A 69 -0.43 7.68 23.67
CA THR A 69 0.61 6.79 23.10
C THR A 69 2.01 7.42 23.26
N ALA A 70 2.64 7.20 24.42
CA ALA A 70 4.04 7.55 24.61
C ALA A 70 4.94 6.49 23.94
N CYS A 71 5.25 6.67 22.65
CA CYS A 71 6.10 5.73 21.91
C CYS A 71 7.57 5.86 22.35
N SER A 72 8.18 4.72 22.67
CA SER A 72 9.58 4.57 23.07
C SER A 72 10.55 4.53 21.88
N THR A 73 10.04 4.24 20.67
CA THR A 73 10.83 4.15 19.42
C THR A 73 11.73 5.37 19.16
N PRO A 74 12.96 5.18 18.64
CA PRO A 74 13.94 6.26 18.49
C PRO A 74 13.55 7.27 17.40
N ASN A 75 14.20 8.44 17.44
CA ASN A 75 14.30 9.30 16.26
C ASN A 75 15.37 8.73 15.33
N LEU A 76 15.14 8.74 14.02
CA LEU A 76 16.10 8.27 13.02
C LEU A 76 16.77 9.45 12.32
N ASP A 77 18.04 9.27 12.00
CA ASP A 77 18.72 10.11 11.01
C ASP A 77 18.43 9.55 9.61
N GLU A 78 18.25 10.44 8.62
CA GLU A 78 18.00 10.03 7.24
C GLU A 78 19.17 9.21 6.66
N ALA A 79 20.42 9.57 7.00
CA ALA A 79 21.60 8.83 6.57
C ALA A 79 21.68 7.44 7.22
N ALA A 80 21.28 7.32 8.49
CA ALA A 80 21.25 6.03 9.17
C ALA A 80 20.17 5.09 8.60
N LEU A 81 19.02 5.64 8.19
CA LEU A 81 17.97 4.88 7.51
C LEU A 81 18.43 4.40 6.12
N LYS A 82 19.08 5.27 5.35
CA LYS A 82 19.69 4.93 4.05
C LYS A 82 20.73 3.82 4.18
N ALA A 83 21.65 3.94 5.13
CA ALA A 83 22.67 2.93 5.38
C ALA A 83 22.06 1.59 5.81
N ALA A 84 21.04 1.61 6.66
CA ALA A 84 20.33 0.40 7.08
C ALA A 84 19.62 -0.28 5.89
N PHE A 85 19.06 0.50 4.95
CA PHE A 85 18.49 -0.06 3.72
C PHE A 85 19.55 -0.75 2.87
N VAL A 86 20.68 -0.09 2.61
CA VAL A 86 21.79 -0.68 1.82
C VAL A 86 22.26 -1.99 2.46
N GLU A 87 22.38 -2.05 3.79
CA GLU A 87 22.72 -3.27 4.50
C GLU A 87 21.65 -4.36 4.34
N ALA A 88 20.37 -4.04 4.51
CA ALA A 88 19.27 -4.98 4.31
C ALA A 88 19.24 -5.52 2.88
N PHE A 89 19.41 -4.64 1.90
CA PHE A 89 19.39 -4.97 0.49
C PHE A 89 20.56 -5.88 0.12
N ASN A 90 21.77 -5.58 0.59
CA ASN A 90 22.94 -6.44 0.36
C ASN A 90 22.81 -7.82 1.02
N ARG A 91 22.13 -7.93 2.17
CA ARG A 91 21.79 -9.26 2.74
C ARG A 91 20.85 -10.04 1.84
N MET A 92 19.87 -9.37 1.24
CA MET A 92 18.96 -9.97 0.26
C MET A 92 19.72 -10.41 -1.01
N LEU A 93 20.63 -9.58 -1.52
CA LEU A 93 21.47 -9.92 -2.69
C LEU A 93 22.34 -11.17 -2.46
N GLY A 94 22.67 -11.50 -1.21
CA GLY A 94 23.39 -12.75 -0.88
C GLY A 94 22.68 -14.03 -1.31
N ASP A 95 21.34 -13.98 -1.45
CA ASP A 95 20.51 -15.09 -1.95
C ASP A 95 19.68 -14.67 -3.19
N LYS A 96 20.20 -13.74 -4.00
CA LYS A 96 19.50 -13.09 -5.13
C LYS A 96 18.72 -14.05 -6.01
N GLU A 97 19.32 -15.16 -6.41
CA GLU A 97 18.69 -16.17 -7.28
C GLU A 97 17.45 -16.79 -6.64
N GLN A 98 17.47 -16.98 -5.31
CA GLN A 98 16.31 -17.48 -4.58
C GLN A 98 15.17 -16.46 -4.58
N TYR A 99 15.46 -15.16 -4.45
CA TYR A 99 14.44 -14.11 -4.55
C TYR A 99 13.85 -14.02 -5.95
N ILE A 100 14.70 -14.10 -6.99
CA ILE A 100 14.25 -14.16 -8.39
C ILE A 100 13.29 -15.34 -8.58
N ALA A 101 13.66 -16.54 -8.13
CA ALA A 101 12.81 -17.72 -8.26
C ALA A 101 11.46 -17.56 -7.55
N ARG A 102 11.45 -17.01 -6.33
CA ARG A 102 10.19 -16.72 -5.60
C ARG A 102 9.29 -15.74 -6.35
N PHE A 103 9.86 -14.68 -6.93
CA PHE A 103 9.08 -13.74 -7.73
C PHE A 103 8.50 -14.41 -8.98
N GLU A 104 9.29 -15.24 -9.67
CA GLU A 104 8.85 -16.00 -10.83
C GLU A 104 7.73 -17.00 -10.48
N GLU A 105 7.77 -17.62 -9.29
CA GLU A 105 6.69 -18.49 -8.79
C GLU A 105 5.41 -17.72 -8.42
N MET A 106 5.56 -16.49 -7.89
CA MET A 106 4.41 -15.65 -7.50
C MET A 106 3.67 -15.05 -8.71
N LEU A 107 4.37 -14.72 -9.79
CA LEU A 107 3.79 -14.02 -10.94
C LEU A 107 2.59 -14.76 -11.59
N PRO A 108 2.65 -16.08 -11.86
CA PRO A 108 1.52 -16.82 -12.39
C PRO A 108 0.30 -16.83 -11.45
N LEU A 109 0.54 -16.95 -10.15
CA LEU A 109 -0.52 -16.97 -9.13
C LEU A 109 -1.24 -15.62 -9.06
N LEU A 110 -0.49 -14.52 -9.19
CA LEU A 110 -1.06 -13.17 -9.22
C LEU A 110 -1.68 -12.83 -10.57
N ALA A 111 -1.25 -13.47 -11.66
CA ALA A 111 -1.80 -13.24 -13.00
C ALA A 111 -3.18 -13.87 -13.21
N ASP A 112 -3.56 -14.89 -12.43
CA ASP A 112 -4.86 -15.52 -12.56
C ASP A 112 -5.94 -14.75 -11.79
N THR A 113 -6.65 -13.89 -12.50
CA THR A 113 -7.85 -13.17 -12.04
C THR A 113 -9.15 -13.83 -12.51
N SER A 114 -9.09 -14.98 -13.18
CA SER A 114 -10.23 -15.57 -13.90
C SER A 114 -11.43 -15.89 -13.00
N LYS A 115 -11.17 -16.29 -11.75
CA LYS A 115 -12.22 -16.54 -10.76
C LYS A 115 -12.93 -15.24 -10.36
N LEU A 116 -12.16 -14.18 -10.07
CA LEU A 116 -12.71 -12.87 -9.70
C LEU A 116 -13.47 -12.24 -10.88
N GLU A 117 -12.95 -12.36 -12.10
CA GLU A 117 -13.62 -11.91 -13.32
C GLU A 117 -14.96 -12.62 -13.54
N ARG A 118 -15.04 -13.93 -13.27
CA ARG A 118 -16.30 -14.67 -13.33
C ARG A 118 -17.30 -14.18 -12.28
N GLN A 119 -16.85 -14.00 -11.04
CA GLN A 119 -17.69 -13.47 -9.96
C GLN A 119 -18.19 -12.06 -10.28
N LEU A 120 -17.33 -11.21 -10.86
CA LEU A 120 -17.70 -9.87 -11.31
C LEU A 120 -18.80 -9.93 -12.39
N ALA A 121 -18.65 -10.79 -13.39
CA ALA A 121 -19.65 -10.96 -14.44
C ALA A 121 -21.00 -11.46 -13.89
N GLU A 122 -20.98 -12.41 -12.94
CA GLU A 122 -22.19 -12.89 -12.26
C GLU A 122 -22.88 -11.77 -11.47
N ALA A 123 -22.12 -10.99 -10.71
CA ALA A 123 -22.64 -9.86 -9.94
C ALA A 123 -23.23 -8.76 -10.85
N GLN A 124 -22.55 -8.43 -11.96
CA GLN A 124 -23.04 -7.48 -12.96
C GLN A 124 -24.34 -7.93 -13.64
N ASN A 125 -24.45 -9.22 -13.96
CA ASN A 125 -25.68 -9.78 -14.52
C ASN A 125 -26.84 -9.69 -13.52
N LYS A 126 -26.58 -10.05 -12.25
CA LYS A 126 -27.56 -9.93 -11.17
C LYS A 126 -28.02 -8.49 -10.96
N HIS A 127 -27.09 -7.53 -10.88
CA HIS A 127 -27.39 -6.10 -10.78
C HIS A 127 -28.25 -5.62 -11.95
N SER A 128 -27.90 -6.00 -13.19
CA SER A 128 -28.66 -5.65 -14.39
C SER A 128 -30.10 -6.18 -14.34
N HIS A 129 -30.30 -7.40 -13.87
CA HIS A 129 -31.64 -7.97 -13.67
C HIS A 129 -32.45 -7.22 -12.60
N LEU A 130 -31.82 -6.87 -11.47
CA LEU A 130 -32.47 -6.11 -10.39
C LEU A 130 -32.86 -4.70 -10.85
N MET A 131 -31.97 -4.01 -11.56
CA MET A 131 -32.24 -2.69 -12.15
C MET A 131 -33.39 -2.73 -13.15
N ASN A 132 -33.45 -3.77 -13.99
CA ASN A 132 -34.56 -3.95 -14.92
C ASN A 132 -35.89 -4.21 -14.17
N ASN A 133 -35.88 -5.04 -13.13
CA ASN A 133 -37.06 -5.28 -12.30
C ASN A 133 -37.55 -4.00 -11.61
N LEU A 134 -36.62 -3.20 -11.06
CA LEU A 134 -36.93 -1.92 -10.44
C LEU A 134 -37.57 -0.95 -11.45
N ARG A 135 -37.00 -0.86 -12.65
CA ARG A 135 -37.56 -0.03 -13.74
C ARG A 135 -38.98 -0.47 -14.13
N LEU A 136 -39.19 -1.76 -14.38
CA LEU A 136 -40.51 -2.28 -14.73
C LEU A 136 -41.54 -2.02 -13.62
N TYR A 137 -41.13 -2.15 -12.35
CA TYR A 137 -41.98 -1.89 -11.20
C TYR A 137 -42.40 -0.41 -11.10
N MET A 138 -41.46 0.51 -11.36
CA MET A 138 -41.76 1.94 -11.46
C MET A 138 -42.74 2.25 -12.61
N GLU A 139 -42.51 1.66 -13.79
CA GLU A 139 -43.39 1.83 -14.95
C GLU A 139 -44.81 1.32 -14.67
N GLU A 140 -44.96 0.20 -13.97
CA GLU A 140 -46.28 -0.34 -13.60
C GLU A 140 -47.07 0.60 -12.67
N ASN A 141 -46.40 1.17 -11.67
CA ASN A 141 -47.02 2.14 -10.75
C ASN A 141 -47.43 3.45 -11.44
N THR A 142 -46.79 3.83 -12.56
CA THR A 142 -47.27 4.97 -13.38
C THR A 142 -48.53 4.66 -14.18
N ARG A 143 -48.79 3.38 -14.51
CA ARG A 143 -49.91 2.96 -15.36
C ARG A 143 -51.15 2.58 -14.54
N GLN A 144 -50.96 2.12 -13.32
CA GLN A 144 -52.03 1.65 -12.44
C GLN A 144 -51.86 2.24 -11.05
N ILE A 145 -52.96 2.73 -10.46
CA ILE A 145 -52.96 3.20 -9.07
C ILE A 145 -52.76 1.98 -8.15
N GLN A 146 -51.59 1.87 -7.56
CA GLN A 146 -51.27 0.85 -6.56
C GLN A 146 -51.45 1.42 -5.14
N ASP A 147 -51.57 0.51 -4.17
CA ASP A 147 -51.40 0.84 -2.76
C ASP A 147 -50.00 1.43 -2.55
N GLN A 148 -49.94 2.70 -2.13
CA GLN A 148 -48.68 3.44 -2.05
C GLN A 148 -47.75 2.92 -0.95
N GLU A 149 -48.30 2.39 0.15
CA GLU A 149 -47.50 1.84 1.25
C GLU A 149 -46.83 0.53 0.81
N LYS A 150 -47.60 -0.36 0.17
CA LYS A 150 -47.08 -1.59 -0.42
C LYS A 150 -46.07 -1.31 -1.53
N TYR A 151 -46.35 -0.32 -2.38
CA TYR A 151 -45.43 0.09 -3.44
C TYR A 151 -44.08 0.54 -2.87
N ASN A 152 -44.10 1.50 -1.95
CA ASN A 152 -42.90 2.08 -1.37
C ASN A 152 -42.04 1.03 -0.65
N ARG A 153 -42.68 0.09 0.06
CA ARG A 153 -41.97 -1.02 0.71
C ARG A 153 -41.22 -1.87 -0.31
N ARG A 154 -41.90 -2.33 -1.36
CA ARG A 154 -41.29 -3.20 -2.37
C ARG A 154 -40.23 -2.47 -3.21
N PHE A 155 -40.46 -1.19 -3.51
CA PHE A 155 -39.47 -0.33 -4.16
C PHE A 155 -38.19 -0.25 -3.31
N SER A 156 -38.34 0.01 -2.00
CA SER A 156 -37.21 0.10 -1.09
C SER A 156 -36.44 -1.22 -0.96
N GLU A 157 -37.14 -2.36 -0.99
CA GLU A 157 -36.51 -3.69 -1.02
C GLU A 157 -35.65 -3.87 -2.28
N LEU A 158 -36.21 -3.61 -3.47
CA LEU A 158 -35.50 -3.73 -4.75
C LEU A 158 -34.32 -2.75 -4.87
N ASP A 159 -34.50 -1.50 -4.44
CA ASP A 159 -33.44 -0.49 -4.39
C ASP A 159 -32.30 -0.93 -3.45
N THR A 160 -32.63 -1.52 -2.30
CA THR A 160 -31.63 -2.08 -1.37
C THR A 160 -30.88 -3.26 -1.99
N GLU A 161 -31.57 -4.14 -2.72
CA GLU A 161 -30.92 -5.25 -3.43
C GLU A 161 -30.00 -4.75 -4.55
N CYS A 162 -30.38 -3.70 -5.29
CA CYS A 162 -29.53 -3.07 -6.29
C CYS A 162 -28.24 -2.51 -5.67
N LYS A 163 -28.37 -1.72 -4.60
CA LYS A 163 -27.23 -1.14 -3.87
C LYS A 163 -26.26 -2.19 -3.35
N LYS A 164 -26.76 -3.28 -2.78
CA LYS A 164 -25.91 -4.39 -2.33
C LYS A 164 -25.14 -5.04 -3.47
N ALA A 165 -25.76 -5.20 -4.64
CA ALA A 165 -25.08 -5.74 -5.81
C ALA A 165 -24.03 -4.76 -6.35
N GLU A 166 -24.26 -3.44 -6.28
CA GLU A 166 -23.25 -2.41 -6.61
C GLU A 166 -22.05 -2.48 -5.65
N GLU A 167 -22.30 -2.55 -4.34
CA GLU A 167 -21.24 -2.71 -3.33
C GLU A 167 -20.40 -3.99 -3.56
N GLU A 168 -21.04 -5.10 -3.94
CA GLU A 168 -20.37 -6.36 -4.28
C GLU A 168 -19.50 -6.22 -5.54
N ILE A 169 -20.01 -5.54 -6.59
CA ILE A 169 -19.26 -5.24 -7.81
C ILE A 169 -18.02 -4.38 -7.50
N GLU A 170 -18.20 -3.30 -6.73
CA GLU A 170 -17.10 -2.41 -6.35
C GLU A 170 -16.03 -3.15 -5.54
N ALA A 171 -16.44 -4.03 -4.62
CA ALA A 171 -15.53 -4.84 -3.83
C ALA A 171 -14.69 -5.80 -4.70
N ILE A 172 -15.32 -6.52 -5.64
CA ILE A 172 -14.61 -7.45 -6.53
C ILE A 172 -13.68 -6.69 -7.48
N GLN A 173 -14.12 -5.55 -8.02
CA GLN A 173 -13.28 -4.69 -8.87
C GLN A 173 -12.04 -4.21 -8.11
N LYS A 174 -12.20 -3.84 -6.83
CA LYS A 174 -11.08 -3.47 -5.97
C LYS A 174 -10.10 -4.62 -5.78
N GLU A 175 -10.59 -5.84 -5.55
CA GLU A 175 -9.74 -7.02 -5.38
C GLU A 175 -8.93 -7.35 -6.65
N ILE A 176 -9.57 -7.28 -7.84
CA ILE A 176 -8.90 -7.44 -9.14
C ILE A 176 -7.80 -6.39 -9.31
N LEU A 177 -8.11 -5.12 -9.00
CA LEU A 177 -7.15 -4.02 -9.08
C LEU A 177 -5.97 -4.21 -8.13
N GLU A 178 -6.22 -4.64 -6.90
CA GLU A 178 -5.18 -4.94 -5.91
C GLU A 178 -4.24 -6.07 -6.36
N GLN A 179 -4.81 -7.13 -6.94
CA GLN A 179 -4.07 -8.26 -7.47
C GLN A 179 -3.24 -7.87 -8.70
N SER A 180 -3.83 -7.13 -9.65
CA SER A 180 -3.13 -6.55 -10.82
C SER A 180 -1.96 -5.66 -10.38
N GLY A 181 -2.20 -4.72 -9.46
CA GLY A 181 -1.17 -3.84 -8.94
C GLY A 181 -0.07 -4.58 -8.18
N ARG A 182 -0.40 -5.70 -7.49
CA ARG A 182 0.62 -6.56 -6.87
C ARG A 182 1.46 -7.29 -7.91
N LYS A 183 0.84 -7.82 -8.97
CA LYS A 183 1.55 -8.47 -10.07
C LYS A 183 2.56 -7.51 -10.72
N GLU A 184 2.13 -6.29 -11.04
CA GLU A 184 3.03 -5.30 -11.66
C GLU A 184 4.16 -4.89 -10.72
N GLN A 185 3.87 -4.74 -9.42
CA GLN A 185 4.89 -4.47 -8.41
C GLN A 185 5.97 -5.55 -8.39
N ILE A 186 5.58 -6.83 -8.38
CA ILE A 186 6.52 -7.96 -8.38
C ILE A 186 7.32 -8.02 -9.67
N ARG A 187 6.68 -7.75 -10.82
CA ARG A 187 7.36 -7.67 -12.11
C ARG A 187 8.46 -6.59 -12.09
N ARG A 188 8.15 -5.39 -11.59
CA ARG A 188 9.12 -4.31 -11.44
C ARG A 188 10.27 -4.69 -10.49
N CYS A 189 9.97 -5.35 -9.37
CA CYS A 189 11.00 -5.86 -8.46
C CYS A 189 11.95 -6.83 -9.16
N LEU A 190 11.39 -7.75 -9.96
CA LEU A 190 12.16 -8.74 -10.70
C LEU A 190 13.07 -8.09 -11.76
N ASP A 191 12.55 -7.11 -12.50
CA ASP A 191 13.31 -6.39 -13.52
C ASP A 191 14.47 -5.59 -12.87
N GLU A 192 14.18 -4.83 -11.80
CA GLU A 192 15.20 -4.07 -11.07
C GLU A 192 16.25 -4.98 -10.41
N LEU A 193 15.84 -6.13 -9.86
CA LEU A 193 16.77 -7.08 -9.25
C LEU A 193 17.70 -7.71 -10.29
N ARG A 194 17.22 -7.98 -11.51
CA ARG A 194 18.03 -8.52 -12.61
C ARG A 194 19.04 -7.51 -13.15
N GLU A 195 18.68 -6.23 -13.18
CA GLU A 195 19.57 -5.14 -13.60
C GLU A 195 20.58 -4.75 -12.50
N CYS A 196 20.23 -4.97 -11.23
CA CYS A 196 21.11 -4.71 -10.10
C CYS A 196 22.35 -5.62 -10.17
N GLY A 197 23.50 -5.09 -9.78
CA GLY A 197 24.72 -5.88 -9.58
C GLY A 197 24.63 -6.82 -8.36
N ASP A 198 25.78 -7.27 -7.89
CA ASP A 198 25.87 -8.17 -6.73
C ASP A 198 25.96 -7.40 -5.40
N ILE A 199 26.30 -6.11 -5.47
CA ILE A 199 26.48 -5.22 -4.32
C ILE A 199 25.86 -3.86 -4.64
N LEU A 200 25.10 -3.34 -3.69
CA LEU A 200 24.62 -1.97 -3.65
C LEU A 200 25.55 -1.13 -2.77
N ASP A 201 26.22 -0.13 -3.36
CA ASP A 201 27.17 0.75 -2.65
C ASP A 201 26.49 1.90 -1.89
N GLU A 202 25.42 2.45 -2.47
CA GLU A 202 24.69 3.59 -1.92
C GLU A 202 23.17 3.43 -2.03
N PHE A 203 22.44 4.28 -1.33
CA PHE A 203 20.99 4.25 -1.36
C PHE A 203 20.47 4.65 -2.74
N ASP A 204 19.64 3.78 -3.31
CA ASP A 204 18.95 3.99 -4.57
C ASP A 204 17.44 4.18 -4.33
N ASP A 205 16.88 5.28 -4.84
CA ASP A 205 15.47 5.63 -4.67
C ASP A 205 14.54 4.66 -5.41
N ASP A 206 14.93 4.14 -6.58
CA ASP A 206 14.11 3.23 -7.37
C ASP A 206 14.05 1.85 -6.70
N LEU A 207 15.20 1.29 -6.30
CA LEU A 207 15.26 0.03 -5.54
C LEU A 207 14.49 0.12 -4.22
N TRP A 208 14.54 1.27 -3.53
CA TRP A 208 13.73 1.48 -2.35
C TRP A 208 12.22 1.47 -2.66
N ASN A 209 11.82 2.15 -3.73
CA ASN A 209 10.42 2.29 -4.08
C ASN A 209 9.82 0.96 -4.54
N SER A 210 10.57 0.20 -5.32
CA SER A 210 10.17 -1.11 -5.82
C SER A 210 10.25 -2.20 -4.76
N MET A 211 11.39 -2.37 -4.07
CA MET A 211 11.68 -3.59 -3.32
C MET A 211 11.11 -3.58 -1.90
N ILE A 212 10.98 -2.40 -1.29
CA ILE A 212 10.55 -2.27 0.10
C ILE A 212 9.04 -2.03 0.18
N GLU A 213 8.33 -2.90 0.89
CA GLU A 213 6.95 -2.64 1.28
C GLU A 213 6.91 -1.64 2.44
N SER A 214 7.61 -1.93 3.53
CA SER A 214 7.69 -1.06 4.72
C SER A 214 8.93 -1.32 5.57
N VAL A 215 9.18 -0.43 6.54
CA VAL A 215 10.23 -0.57 7.55
C VAL A 215 9.61 -0.32 8.93
N THR A 216 9.61 -1.33 9.79
CA THR A 216 9.11 -1.20 11.17
C THR A 216 10.26 -0.89 12.12
N VAL A 217 10.10 0.18 12.91
CA VAL A 217 11.11 0.69 13.83
C VAL A 217 10.76 0.28 15.26
N TYR A 218 11.65 -0.44 15.92
CA TYR A 218 11.48 -0.90 17.29
C TYR A 218 12.25 -0.05 18.32
N ALA A 219 11.87 -0.19 19.59
CA ALA A 219 12.43 0.56 20.72
C ALA A 219 13.93 0.31 20.94
N ASP A 220 14.38 -0.91 20.65
CA ASP A 220 15.78 -1.37 20.71
C ASP A 220 16.64 -0.88 19.53
N LYS A 221 16.06 -0.04 18.65
CA LYS A 221 16.66 0.49 17.42
C LYS A 221 16.88 -0.57 16.34
N THR A 222 16.12 -1.66 16.37
CA THR A 222 15.99 -2.58 15.24
C THR A 222 15.06 -1.99 14.19
N LEU A 223 15.45 -2.09 12.92
CA LEU A 223 14.66 -1.76 11.74
C LEU A 223 14.36 -3.06 11.02
N GLU A 224 13.11 -3.51 11.05
CA GLU A 224 12.67 -4.66 10.26
C GLU A 224 12.18 -4.18 8.90
N PHE A 225 12.93 -4.52 7.85
CA PHE A 225 12.57 -4.25 6.46
C PHE A 225 11.67 -5.37 5.96
N LEU A 226 10.46 -5.02 5.53
CA LEU A 226 9.56 -5.92 4.82
C LEU A 226 9.70 -5.67 3.31
N PHE A 227 10.13 -6.68 2.57
CA PHE A 227 10.25 -6.67 1.12
C PHE A 227 8.91 -7.07 0.47
N GLN A 228 8.71 -6.74 -0.80
CA GLN A 228 7.46 -7.03 -1.54
C GLN A 228 7.14 -8.54 -1.68
N ASP A 229 8.14 -9.41 -1.57
CA ASP A 229 7.96 -10.86 -1.53
C ASP A 229 7.52 -11.38 -0.15
N GLY A 230 7.42 -10.49 0.85
CA GLY A 230 7.12 -10.83 2.24
C GLY A 230 8.35 -11.15 3.10
N THR A 231 9.56 -11.10 2.53
CA THR A 231 10.78 -11.35 3.29
C THR A 231 11.02 -10.24 4.30
N ARG A 232 11.44 -10.64 5.52
CA ARG A 232 11.73 -9.73 6.63
C ARG A 232 13.21 -9.77 6.97
N ILE A 233 13.86 -8.62 6.92
CA ILE A 233 15.28 -8.48 7.27
C ILE A 233 15.43 -7.46 8.40
N PRO A 234 15.75 -7.90 9.64
CA PRO A 234 16.05 -6.99 10.73
C PRO A 234 17.49 -6.47 10.64
N ILE A 235 17.63 -5.14 10.69
CA ILE A 235 18.90 -4.43 10.75
C ILE A 235 18.97 -3.64 12.04
N GLN A 236 20.05 -3.83 12.79
CA GLN A 236 20.33 -2.96 13.92
C GLN A 236 20.77 -1.59 13.39
N MET A 237 20.15 -0.50 13.85
CA MET A 237 20.55 0.84 13.40
C MET A 237 22.06 1.04 13.48
N PRO A 238 22.71 1.50 12.38
CA PRO A 238 24.12 1.80 12.42
C PRO A 238 24.39 2.87 13.48
N LYS A 239 25.37 2.61 14.34
CA LYS A 239 25.85 3.62 15.29
C LYS A 239 26.45 4.75 14.46
N ASN A 240 25.96 5.98 14.62
CA ASN A 240 26.62 7.15 14.05
C ASN A 240 28.10 7.10 14.48
N LYS A 241 29.01 6.85 13.54
CA LYS A 241 30.41 7.23 13.71
C LYS A 241 30.35 8.74 13.85
N LYS A 242 30.46 9.25 15.08
CA LYS A 242 30.74 10.67 15.30
C LYS A 242 31.93 10.98 14.40
N GLY A 243 31.75 11.90 13.46
CA GLY A 243 32.82 12.35 12.59
C GLY A 243 34.01 12.70 13.48
N ILE A 244 35.13 12.00 13.26
CA ILE A 244 36.43 12.51 13.62
C ILE A 244 36.68 13.61 12.59
N ASN A 245 36.45 14.85 13.01
CA ASN A 245 37.21 16.05 12.69
C ASN A 245 36.61 17.24 13.45
#